data_AF-A0AAD8TH59-F1
#
_entry.id   AF-A0AAD8TH59-F1
#
_cell.length_a   1.000
_cell.length_b   1.000
_cell.length_c   1.000
_cell.angle_alpha   90.00
_cell.angle_beta   90.00
_cell.angle_gamma   90.00
#
_symmetry.space_group_name_H-M   'P 1'
#
loop_
_entity.id
_entity.type
_entity.pdbx_description
1 polymer ?
#
loop_
_entity_poly.entity_id
_entity_poly.type
_entity_poly.pdbx_seq_one_letter_code
_entity_poly.pdbx_strand_id
1 'polypeptide(L)'
;MPPLAAAATECRLIGVPEVSFETSPSKNCSVRLHGELIVNYRLRRVGGPKVPTILHDEPPRKFEQSFELYDPDTFFLSYTACRDTLLQMLTQTPLLREFDLGADNWDIFTPGIIAMIIVDWFRRGTDQHGGVAVGIDLNLRWVMRVRIIYSEPKALLLACVQAGAVAPCQSSMALPPAAECCSVCMEDLAARVGAVRLPCSHCFHRGCILPWFYKVATCPICRRHMGKYLVAATNTPMGMFPGLR
;
A
#
# COMPACT_ATOMS: atom_id res chain seq x y z
N MET A 1 -2.51 11.55 15.80
CA MET A 1 -1.80 11.46 14.51
C MET A 1 -1.00 10.15 14.52
N PRO A 2 -0.95 9.38 13.42
CA PRO A 2 -0.08 8.21 13.36
C PRO A 2 1.38 8.64 13.65
N PRO A 3 2.17 7.79 14.30
CA PRO A 3 3.59 8.07 14.52
C PRO A 3 4.27 8.34 13.17
N LEU A 4 5.21 9.29 13.14
CA LEU A 4 5.95 9.70 11.92
C LEU A 4 6.45 8.52 11.08
N ALA A 5 6.91 7.47 11.77
CA ALA A 5 7.42 6.25 11.15
C ALA A 5 6.35 5.50 10.35
N ALA A 6 5.11 5.41 10.86
CA ALA A 6 4.00 4.79 10.15
C ALA A 6 3.63 5.60 8.88
N ALA A 7 3.57 6.93 8.99
CA ALA A 7 3.29 7.81 7.85
C ALA A 7 4.40 7.84 6.77
N ALA A 8 5.61 7.38 7.12
CA ALA A 8 6.74 7.23 6.20
C ALA A 8 6.88 5.81 5.63
N THR A 9 6.03 4.88 6.06
CA THR A 9 6.04 3.49 5.61
C THR A 9 4.96 3.27 4.54
N GLU A 10 5.33 2.62 3.44
CA GLU A 10 4.40 2.17 2.41
C GLU A 10 4.24 0.66 2.47
N CYS A 11 3.01 0.16 2.30
CA CYS A 11 2.71 -1.25 2.13
C CYS A 11 2.22 -1.49 0.69
N ARG A 12 2.78 -2.50 0.03
CA ARG A 12 2.37 -2.91 -1.32
C ARG A 12 2.18 -4.41 -1.39
N LEU A 13 1.02 -4.83 -1.91
CA LEU A 13 0.64 -6.22 -2.07
C LEU A 13 0.76 -6.65 -3.52
N ILE A 14 1.31 -7.84 -3.73
CA ILE A 14 1.39 -8.50 -5.03
C ILE A 14 0.78 -9.87 -4.88
N GLY A 15 -0.27 -10.14 -5.65
CA GLY A 15 -0.89 -11.45 -5.73
C GLY A 15 -0.42 -12.22 -6.97
N VAL A 16 -0.18 -13.52 -6.84
CA VAL A 16 -0.15 -14.45 -7.97
C VAL A 16 -1.15 -15.57 -7.67
N PRO A 17 -2.40 -15.47 -8.17
CA PRO A 17 -3.42 -16.47 -7.92
C PRO A 17 -3.44 -17.56 -8.99
N GLU A 18 -3.81 -18.77 -8.59
CA GLU A 18 -4.19 -19.88 -9.44
C GLU A 18 -5.59 -20.33 -9.02
N VAL A 19 -6.48 -20.45 -10.01
CA VAL A 19 -7.92 -20.71 -9.81
C VAL A 19 -8.24 -22.06 -10.45
N SER A 20 -8.80 -22.99 -9.67
CA SER A 20 -9.31 -24.26 -10.19
C SER A 20 -10.69 -24.57 -9.60
N PHE A 21 -11.47 -25.34 -10.33
CA PHE A 21 -12.85 -25.67 -10.00
C PHE A 21 -13.03 -27.17 -9.96
N GLU A 22 -13.70 -27.67 -8.93
CA GLU A 22 -14.09 -29.06 -8.78
C GLU A 22 -15.60 -29.13 -8.60
N THR A 23 -16.24 -30.17 -9.12
CA THR A 23 -17.66 -30.42 -8.89
C THR A 23 -17.84 -31.26 -7.65
N SER A 24 -18.70 -30.80 -6.75
CA SER A 24 -19.11 -31.52 -5.55
C SER A 24 -20.31 -32.42 -5.84
N PRO A 25 -20.37 -33.64 -5.26
CA PRO A 25 -21.60 -34.43 -5.25
C PRO A 25 -22.68 -33.82 -4.35
N SER A 26 -22.32 -32.88 -3.47
CA SER A 26 -23.29 -32.09 -2.70
C SER A 26 -23.83 -30.94 -3.54
N LYS A 27 -24.97 -30.34 -3.14
CA LYS A 27 -25.46 -29.09 -3.76
C LYS A 27 -24.79 -27.83 -3.19
N ASN A 28 -23.95 -27.99 -2.17
CA ASN A 28 -23.29 -26.85 -1.54
C ASN A 28 -22.09 -26.42 -2.38
N CYS A 29 -21.81 -25.12 -2.38
CA CYS A 29 -20.62 -24.57 -3.01
C CYS A 29 -19.68 -24.04 -1.94
N SER A 30 -18.38 -24.24 -2.13
CA SER A 30 -17.36 -23.78 -1.20
C SER A 30 -16.20 -23.12 -1.92
N VAL A 31 -15.47 -22.25 -1.19
CA VAL A 31 -14.21 -21.65 -1.62
C VAL A 31 -13.12 -22.08 -0.66
N ARG A 32 -12.13 -22.81 -1.16
CA ARG A 32 -10.90 -23.16 -0.45
C ARG A 32 -9.82 -22.17 -0.85
N LEU A 33 -9.35 -21.39 0.11
CA LEU A 33 -8.28 -20.41 -0.04
C LEU A 33 -7.03 -20.93 0.66
N HIS A 34 -6.00 -21.27 -0.10
CA HIS A 34 -4.72 -21.75 0.44
C HIS A 34 -3.54 -21.08 -0.24
N GLY A 35 -2.43 -20.93 0.45
CA GLY A 35 -1.35 -20.14 -0.10
C GLY A 35 -0.16 -19.90 0.80
N GLU A 36 0.73 -19.06 0.29
CA GLU A 36 1.93 -18.61 0.98
C GLU A 36 1.93 -17.08 1.06
N LEU A 37 2.15 -16.56 2.27
CA LEU A 37 2.42 -15.16 2.54
C LEU A 37 3.93 -14.97 2.69
N ILE A 38 4.50 -14.05 1.91
CA ILE A 38 5.91 -13.69 1.95
C ILE A 38 6.00 -12.19 2.23
N VAL A 39 6.60 -11.82 3.35
CA VAL A 39 6.78 -10.41 3.75
C VAL A 39 8.26 -10.04 3.60
N ASN A 40 8.52 -8.93 2.92
CA ASN A 40 9.86 -8.37 2.81
C ASN A 40 9.88 -6.91 3.24
N TYR A 41 10.85 -6.58 4.09
CA TYR A 41 11.08 -5.24 4.61
C TYR A 41 12.18 -4.59 3.81
N ARG A 42 11.93 -3.36 3.35
CA ARG A 42 12.86 -2.59 2.55
C ARG A 42 13.07 -1.21 3.14
N LEU A 43 14.28 -0.70 2.96
CA LEU A 43 14.68 0.64 3.38
C LEU A 43 15.06 1.48 2.18
N ARG A 44 14.54 2.70 2.16
CA ARG A 44 14.99 3.73 1.24
C ARG A 44 15.68 4.85 2.00
N ARG A 45 17.01 4.89 1.88
CA ARG A 45 17.85 5.88 2.54
C ARG A 45 17.91 7.20 1.78
N VAL A 46 18.13 8.30 2.51
CA VAL A 46 18.48 9.59 1.89
C VAL A 46 19.83 9.46 1.18
N GLY A 47 19.89 9.84 -0.10
CA GLY A 47 21.10 9.70 -0.93
C GLY A 47 21.45 8.25 -1.27
N GLY A 48 20.59 7.30 -0.91
CA GLY A 48 20.75 5.89 -1.24
C GLY A 48 20.40 5.55 -2.69
N PRO A 49 20.52 4.28 -3.09
CA PRO A 49 20.14 3.82 -4.41
C PRO A 49 18.65 4.10 -4.71
N LYS A 50 18.32 4.24 -6.00
CA LYS A 50 16.92 4.43 -6.45
C LYS A 50 16.01 3.27 -6.05
N VAL A 51 16.56 2.05 -6.09
CA VAL A 51 15.87 0.82 -5.68
C VAL A 51 16.05 0.64 -4.17
N PRO A 52 14.98 0.52 -3.37
CA PRO A 52 15.07 0.26 -1.93
C PRO A 52 15.87 -1.02 -1.63
N THR A 53 16.71 -0.96 -0.61
CA THR A 53 17.52 -2.08 -0.13
C THR A 53 16.66 -3.03 0.69
N ILE A 54 16.74 -4.34 0.43
CA ILE A 54 16.10 -5.35 1.26
C ILE A 54 16.82 -5.40 2.61
N LEU A 55 16.06 -5.27 3.69
CA LEU A 55 16.57 -5.38 5.06
C LEU A 55 16.33 -6.77 5.64
N HIS A 56 15.15 -7.32 5.41
CA HIS A 56 14.74 -8.60 5.96
C HIS A 56 13.70 -9.25 5.06
N ASP A 57 13.82 -10.56 4.90
CA ASP A 57 12.84 -11.41 4.24
C ASP A 57 12.34 -12.43 5.26
N GLU A 58 11.04 -12.40 5.53
CA GLU A 58 10.42 -13.41 6.38
C GLU A 58 10.33 -14.74 5.62
N PRO A 59 10.47 -15.89 6.31
CA PRO A 59 10.19 -17.17 5.71
C PRO A 59 8.71 -17.22 5.25
N PRO A 60 8.40 -17.92 4.14
CA PRO A 60 7.03 -18.06 3.67
C PRO A 60 6.13 -18.69 4.75
N ARG A 61 5.01 -18.01 5.04
CA ARG A 61 4.00 -18.48 5.99
C ARG A 61 2.80 -19.04 5.23
N LYS A 62 2.45 -20.30 5.49
CA LYS A 62 1.31 -20.94 4.82
C LYS A 62 -0.01 -20.57 5.49
N PHE A 63 -1.05 -20.35 4.70
CA PHE A 63 -2.43 -20.23 5.16
C PHE A 63 -3.34 -21.17 4.39
N GLU A 64 -4.40 -21.62 5.05
CA GLU A 64 -5.46 -22.45 4.47
C GLU A 64 -6.76 -22.14 5.20
N GLN A 65 -7.83 -21.88 4.44
CA GLN A 65 -9.14 -21.61 4.96
C GLN A 65 -10.23 -21.99 3.96
N SER A 66 -11.31 -22.60 4.46
CA SER A 66 -12.48 -22.98 3.67
C SER A 66 -13.67 -22.11 4.05
N PHE A 67 -14.43 -21.67 3.05
CA PHE A 67 -15.61 -20.83 3.21
C PHE A 67 -16.78 -21.47 2.46
N GLU A 68 -17.92 -21.64 3.13
CA GLU A 68 -19.15 -22.05 2.45
C GLU A 68 -19.83 -20.83 1.81
N LEU A 69 -20.31 -20.99 0.58
CA LEU A 69 -21.05 -19.96 -0.12
C LEU A 69 -22.54 -20.08 0.22
N TYR A 70 -23.07 -19.06 0.90
CA TYR A 70 -24.49 -19.00 1.25
C TYR A 70 -25.40 -18.75 0.04
N ASP A 71 -24.94 -17.92 -0.90
CA ASP A 71 -25.65 -17.61 -2.15
C ASP A 71 -24.70 -17.79 -3.35
N PRO A 72 -24.58 -19.03 -3.86
CA PRO A 72 -23.68 -19.34 -4.98
C PRO A 72 -24.07 -18.62 -6.26
N ASP A 73 -25.37 -18.46 -6.53
CA ASP A 73 -25.86 -17.85 -7.77
C ASP A 73 -25.42 -16.39 -7.85
N THR A 74 -25.61 -15.62 -6.78
CA THR A 74 -25.13 -14.23 -6.73
C THR A 74 -23.61 -14.16 -6.80
N PHE A 75 -22.90 -15.06 -6.11
CA PHE A 75 -21.43 -15.10 -6.12
C PHE A 75 -20.85 -15.36 -7.52
N PHE A 76 -21.37 -16.35 -8.25
CA PHE A 76 -20.80 -16.74 -9.54
C PHE A 76 -21.30 -15.90 -10.73
N LEU A 77 -22.46 -15.21 -10.60
CA LEU A 77 -23.02 -14.40 -11.70
C LEU A 77 -22.65 -12.91 -11.62
N SER A 78 -22.42 -12.39 -10.41
CA SER A 78 -22.15 -10.98 -10.18
C SER A 78 -20.67 -10.71 -9.90
N TYR A 79 -20.05 -9.92 -10.78
CA TYR A 79 -18.67 -9.45 -10.61
C TYR A 79 -18.45 -8.75 -9.26
N THR A 80 -19.36 -7.84 -8.88
CA THR A 80 -19.21 -7.05 -7.65
C THR A 80 -19.37 -7.93 -6.42
N ALA A 81 -20.38 -8.81 -6.41
CA ALA A 81 -20.58 -9.73 -5.29
C ALA A 81 -19.41 -10.70 -5.14
N CYS A 82 -18.90 -11.25 -6.25
CA CYS A 82 -17.72 -12.10 -6.26
C CYS A 82 -16.49 -11.38 -5.69
N ARG A 83 -16.17 -10.19 -6.23
CA ARG A 83 -15.04 -9.37 -5.78
C ARG A 83 -15.12 -9.06 -4.28
N ASP A 84 -16.28 -8.60 -3.82
CA ASP A 84 -16.46 -8.16 -2.44
C ASP A 84 -16.42 -9.35 -1.48
N THR A 85 -16.99 -10.50 -1.89
CA THR A 85 -16.90 -11.75 -1.13
C THR A 85 -15.45 -12.26 -1.06
N LEU A 86 -14.70 -12.22 -2.16
CA LEU A 86 -13.27 -12.60 -2.15
C LEU A 86 -12.46 -11.70 -1.22
N LEU A 87 -12.72 -10.38 -1.24
CA LEU A 87 -12.07 -9.45 -0.33
C LEU A 87 -12.43 -9.77 1.13
N GLN A 88 -13.70 -10.06 1.40
CA GLN A 88 -14.15 -10.48 2.73
C GLN A 88 -13.43 -11.77 3.18
N MET A 89 -13.34 -12.79 2.32
CA MET A 89 -12.61 -14.04 2.62
C MET A 89 -11.15 -13.75 2.97
N LEU A 90 -10.46 -12.92 2.19
CA LEU A 90 -9.08 -12.51 2.49
C LEU A 90 -8.95 -11.76 3.82
N THR A 91 -9.86 -10.83 4.12
CA THR A 91 -9.85 -10.11 5.41
C THR A 91 -10.12 -11.04 6.59
N GLN A 92 -10.85 -12.14 6.38
CA GLN A 92 -11.12 -13.14 7.41
C GLN A 92 -9.93 -14.09 7.63
N THR A 93 -8.99 -14.19 6.68
CA THR A 93 -7.77 -15.00 6.80
C THR A 93 -6.80 -14.44 7.85
N PRO A 94 -6.51 -15.18 8.94
CA PRO A 94 -5.75 -14.65 10.08
C PRO A 94 -4.40 -14.01 9.72
N LEU A 95 -3.63 -14.61 8.80
CA LEU A 95 -2.33 -14.08 8.38
C LEU A 95 -2.41 -12.79 7.57
N LEU A 96 -3.57 -12.48 7.00
CA LEU A 96 -3.77 -11.32 6.14
C LEU A 96 -4.39 -10.14 6.88
N ARG A 97 -4.95 -10.35 8.08
CA ARG A 97 -5.62 -9.33 8.91
C ARG A 97 -4.73 -8.16 9.30
N GLU A 98 -3.42 -8.37 9.34
CA GLU A 98 -2.45 -7.33 9.72
C GLU A 98 -2.17 -6.33 8.60
N PHE A 99 -2.63 -6.60 7.37
CA PHE A 99 -2.34 -5.79 6.20
C PHE A 99 -3.59 -5.06 5.71
N ASP A 100 -3.38 -3.83 5.25
CA ASP A 100 -4.42 -3.06 4.59
C ASP A 100 -4.61 -3.60 3.16
N LEU A 101 -5.62 -4.46 2.99
CA LEU A 101 -6.02 -5.06 1.72
C LEU A 101 -6.86 -4.13 0.83
N GLY A 102 -6.95 -2.83 1.17
CA GLY A 102 -7.61 -1.81 0.36
C GLY A 102 -7.10 -1.77 -1.08
N ALA A 103 -7.98 -1.40 -2.01
CA ALA A 103 -7.74 -1.49 -3.45
C ALA A 103 -6.45 -0.76 -3.90
N ASP A 104 -6.12 0.37 -3.26
CA ASP A 104 -4.97 1.21 -3.61
C ASP A 104 -3.60 0.64 -3.18
N ASN A 105 -3.59 -0.44 -2.40
CA ASN A 105 -2.35 -1.05 -1.93
C ASN A 105 -1.86 -2.20 -2.81
N TRP A 106 -2.62 -2.59 -3.84
CA TRP A 106 -2.26 -3.69 -4.74
C TRP A 106 -1.47 -3.19 -5.95
N ASP A 107 -0.28 -3.75 -6.16
CA ASP A 107 0.54 -3.46 -7.34
C ASP A 107 0.08 -4.27 -8.56
N ILE A 108 -0.29 -5.55 -8.37
CA ILE A 108 -0.62 -6.50 -9.44
C ILE A 108 -1.64 -7.53 -8.95
N PHE A 109 -2.55 -7.97 -9.83
CA PHE A 109 -3.49 -9.09 -9.64
C PHE A 109 -4.39 -8.92 -8.41
N THR A 110 -5.35 -8.00 -8.53
CA THR A 110 -6.34 -7.67 -7.50
C THR A 110 -7.42 -8.74 -7.37
N PRO A 111 -8.18 -8.77 -6.24
CA PRO A 111 -9.40 -9.58 -6.12
C PRO A 111 -10.39 -9.36 -7.27
N GLY A 112 -10.39 -8.19 -7.90
CA GLY A 112 -11.19 -7.90 -9.07
C GLY A 112 -10.83 -8.75 -10.30
N ILE A 113 -9.54 -9.00 -10.54
CA ILE A 113 -9.13 -9.86 -11.68
C ILE A 113 -9.59 -11.31 -11.43
N ILE A 114 -9.49 -11.79 -10.20
CA ILE A 114 -9.96 -13.14 -9.82
C ILE A 114 -11.48 -13.24 -10.00
N ALA A 115 -12.23 -12.23 -9.55
CA ALA A 115 -13.68 -12.18 -9.74
C ALA A 115 -14.07 -12.25 -11.21
N MET A 116 -13.34 -11.58 -12.11
CA MET A 116 -13.58 -11.70 -13.55
C MET A 116 -13.38 -13.12 -14.06
N ILE A 117 -12.29 -13.79 -13.65
CA ILE A 117 -11.99 -15.17 -14.05
C ILE A 117 -13.09 -16.13 -13.59
N ILE A 118 -13.54 -16.01 -12.34
CA ILE A 118 -14.58 -16.87 -11.76
C ILE A 118 -15.91 -16.71 -12.49
N VAL A 119 -16.36 -15.47 -12.67
CA VAL A 119 -17.64 -15.17 -13.29
C VAL A 119 -17.65 -15.56 -14.77
N ASP A 120 -16.54 -15.33 -15.50
CA ASP A 120 -16.42 -15.76 -16.89
C ASP A 120 -16.44 -17.29 -17.03
N TRP A 121 -15.74 -18.00 -16.15
CA TRP A 121 -15.75 -19.47 -16.13
C TRP A 121 -17.16 -20.01 -15.90
N PHE A 122 -17.89 -19.49 -14.91
CA PHE A 122 -19.21 -19.97 -14.58
C PHE A 122 -20.23 -19.75 -15.71
N ARG A 123 -20.22 -18.57 -16.34
CA ARG A 123 -21.07 -18.25 -17.48
C ARG A 123 -20.87 -19.22 -18.65
N ARG A 124 -19.62 -19.61 -18.95
CA ARG A 124 -19.32 -20.60 -20.00
C ARG A 124 -19.78 -22.00 -19.62
N GLY A 125 -19.75 -22.34 -18.33
CA GLY A 125 -20.15 -23.65 -17.81
C GLY A 125 -21.66 -23.90 -17.87
N THR A 126 -22.47 -22.88 -17.56
CA THR A 126 -23.95 -22.96 -17.64
C THR A 126 -24.44 -23.24 -19.06
N ASP A 127 -23.75 -22.70 -20.06
CA ASP A 127 -24.10 -22.89 -21.48
C ASP A 127 -23.87 -24.33 -21.96
N GLN A 128 -22.95 -25.07 -21.32
CA GLN A 128 -22.55 -26.42 -21.74
C GLN A 128 -23.29 -27.54 -21.01
N HIS A 129 -23.71 -27.31 -19.76
CA HIS A 129 -24.29 -28.36 -18.89
C HIS A 129 -25.81 -28.24 -18.68
N GLY A 130 -26.48 -27.28 -19.32
CA GLY A 130 -27.95 -27.21 -19.33
C GLY A 130 -28.61 -26.99 -17.98
N GLY A 131 -27.90 -26.43 -16.99
CA GLY A 131 -28.48 -26.04 -15.70
C GLY A 131 -28.67 -27.16 -14.66
N VAL A 132 -27.95 -28.29 -14.77
CA VAL A 132 -27.95 -29.29 -13.70
C VAL A 132 -27.33 -28.69 -12.43
N ALA A 133 -28.07 -28.71 -11.32
CA ALA A 133 -27.59 -28.22 -10.03
C ALA A 133 -26.52 -29.15 -9.45
N VAL A 134 -25.26 -28.79 -9.64
CA VAL A 134 -24.07 -29.44 -9.06
C VAL A 134 -23.39 -28.45 -8.13
N GLY A 135 -22.96 -28.88 -6.94
CA GLY A 135 -22.16 -28.03 -6.07
C GLY A 135 -20.79 -27.75 -6.69
N ILE A 136 -20.24 -26.57 -6.42
CA ILE A 136 -18.95 -26.13 -6.98
C ILE A 136 -18.00 -25.86 -5.84
N ASP A 137 -16.87 -26.56 -5.85
CA ASP A 137 -15.76 -26.33 -4.95
C ASP A 137 -14.68 -25.56 -5.70
N LEU A 138 -14.58 -24.27 -5.40
CA LEU A 138 -13.57 -23.38 -5.94
C LEU A 138 -12.29 -23.46 -5.10
N ASN A 139 -11.17 -23.79 -5.74
CA ASN A 139 -9.85 -23.80 -5.12
C ASN A 139 -9.06 -22.57 -5.59
N LEU A 140 -8.66 -21.73 -4.64
CA LEU A 140 -7.85 -20.54 -4.85
C LEU A 140 -6.49 -20.74 -4.19
N ARG A 141 -5.48 -21.05 -5.01
CA ARG A 141 -4.09 -21.07 -4.56
C ARG A 141 -3.48 -19.69 -4.74
N TRP A 142 -2.88 -19.13 -3.69
CA TRP A 142 -2.34 -17.77 -3.77
C TRP A 142 -0.93 -17.65 -3.20
N VAL A 143 0.00 -17.09 -3.98
CA VAL A 143 1.26 -16.56 -3.42
C VAL A 143 1.12 -15.06 -3.25
N MET A 144 0.99 -14.61 -2.00
CA MET A 144 0.89 -13.21 -1.64
C MET A 144 2.24 -12.68 -1.18
N ARG A 145 2.75 -11.65 -1.85
CA ARG A 145 3.97 -10.94 -1.45
C ARG A 145 3.62 -9.56 -0.92
N VAL A 146 3.98 -9.29 0.33
CA VAL A 146 3.84 -7.98 0.95
C VAL A 146 5.20 -7.30 1.01
N ARG A 147 5.30 -6.10 0.44
CA ARG A 147 6.49 -5.24 0.48
C ARG A 147 6.22 -4.09 1.43
N ILE A 148 6.99 -4.02 2.51
CA ILE A 148 6.95 -2.91 3.48
C ILE A 148 8.16 -2.04 3.23
N ILE A 149 7.95 -0.78 2.83
CA ILE A 149 9.03 0.15 2.45
C ILE A 149 9.04 1.33 3.42
N TYR A 150 10.06 1.40 4.28
CA TYR A 150 10.33 2.59 5.08
C TYR A 150 11.16 3.61 4.28
N SER A 151 10.69 4.85 4.20
CA SER A 151 11.33 5.94 3.45
C SER A 151 11.92 7.00 4.38
N GLU A 152 13.25 7.00 4.54
CA GLU A 152 13.96 8.06 5.28
C GLU A 152 13.68 9.47 4.71
N PRO A 153 13.64 9.71 3.38
CA PRO A 153 13.27 11.02 2.83
C PRO A 153 11.87 11.50 3.28
N LYS A 154 10.88 10.60 3.34
CA LYS A 154 9.54 10.94 3.82
C LYS A 154 9.53 11.21 5.31
N ALA A 155 10.19 10.35 6.09
CA ALA A 155 10.31 10.52 7.54
C ALA A 155 10.99 11.86 7.89
N LEU A 156 12.09 12.17 7.20
CA LEU A 156 12.81 13.43 7.34
C LEU A 156 11.89 14.62 7.04
N LEU A 157 11.15 14.59 5.93
CA LEU A 157 10.25 15.67 5.57
C LEU A 157 9.15 15.88 6.62
N LEU A 158 8.52 14.80 7.09
CA LEU A 158 7.47 14.88 8.10
C LEU A 158 8.02 15.44 9.43
N ALA A 159 9.22 15.02 9.84
CA ALA A 159 9.87 15.54 11.05
C ALA A 159 10.28 17.01 10.93
N CYS A 160 10.77 17.42 9.75
CA CYS A 160 11.05 18.83 9.47
C CYS A 160 9.79 19.70 9.54
N VAL A 161 8.65 19.22 9.04
CA VAL A 161 7.37 19.92 9.11
C VAL A 161 6.91 20.07 10.56
N GLN A 162 7.03 19.01 11.37
CA GLN A 162 6.71 19.08 12.81
C GLN A 162 7.62 20.06 13.56
N ALA A 163 8.91 20.07 13.26
CA ALA A 163 9.87 20.98 13.88
C ALA A 163 9.77 22.43 13.38
N GLY A 164 9.23 22.66 12.18
CA GLY A 164 9.08 23.97 11.55
C GLY A 164 7.75 24.68 11.82
N ALA A 165 6.88 24.12 12.67
CA ALA A 165 5.46 24.48 12.82
C ALA A 165 5.16 25.88 13.41
N VAL A 166 6.11 26.81 13.48
CA VAL A 166 5.91 28.11 14.16
C VAL A 166 5.23 29.15 13.27
N ALA A 167 5.18 28.99 11.95
CA ALA A 167 4.35 29.83 11.08
C ALA A 167 4.01 29.12 9.74
N PRO A 168 2.78 29.26 9.19
CA PRO A 168 2.43 28.74 7.87
C PRO A 168 3.14 29.51 6.75
N CYS A 169 3.43 28.82 5.65
CA CYS A 169 3.76 29.47 4.37
C CYS A 169 2.53 30.26 3.91
N GLN A 170 2.67 31.57 3.72
CA GLN A 170 1.51 32.42 3.46
C GLN A 170 0.91 32.12 2.09
N SER A 171 -0.37 31.80 2.07
CA SER A 171 -1.23 31.75 0.87
C SER A 171 -2.37 32.73 1.08
N SER A 172 -2.11 34.04 0.96
CA SER A 172 -3.13 35.08 1.14
C SER A 172 -3.49 35.72 -0.20
N MET A 173 -4.79 35.72 -0.54
CA MET A 173 -5.41 36.38 -1.71
C MET A 173 -5.59 37.90 -1.54
N ALA A 174 -4.81 38.57 -0.68
CA ALA A 174 -4.79 40.04 -0.57
C ALA A 174 -3.47 40.60 -1.13
N LEU A 175 -3.57 41.43 -2.18
CA LEU A 175 -2.57 42.21 -2.94
C LEU A 175 -1.16 42.46 -2.32
N PRO A 176 -0.11 42.55 -3.15
CA PRO A 176 1.02 41.63 -3.18
C PRO A 176 2.14 41.99 -2.17
N PRO A 177 2.31 41.25 -1.07
CA PRO A 177 3.64 41.00 -0.54
C PRO A 177 4.29 39.96 -1.45
N ALA A 178 5.54 40.15 -1.86
CA ALA A 178 6.27 39.27 -2.81
C ALA A 178 5.87 37.80 -2.65
N ALA A 179 5.19 37.23 -3.65
CA ALA A 179 4.76 35.83 -3.61
C ALA A 179 5.97 34.97 -3.26
N GLU A 180 5.89 34.19 -2.17
CA GLU A 180 6.96 33.25 -1.84
C GLU A 180 7.00 32.20 -2.97
N CYS A 181 8.02 32.25 -3.83
CA CYS A 181 8.22 31.29 -4.90
C CYS A 181 8.99 30.06 -4.39
N CYS A 182 8.66 28.87 -4.90
CA CYS A 182 9.45 27.68 -4.64
C CYS A 182 10.77 27.76 -5.42
N SER A 183 11.91 27.82 -4.74
CA SER A 183 13.23 27.94 -5.41
C SER A 183 13.66 26.69 -6.19
N VAL A 184 12.85 25.62 -6.21
CA VAL A 184 13.14 24.37 -6.93
C VAL A 184 12.47 24.35 -8.31
N CYS A 185 11.19 24.74 -8.40
CA CYS A 185 10.47 24.82 -9.67
C CYS A 185 10.27 26.25 -10.19
N MET A 186 10.61 27.27 -9.39
CA MET A 186 10.43 28.70 -9.67
C MET A 186 8.95 29.14 -9.83
N GLU A 187 8.00 28.29 -9.43
CA GLU A 187 6.57 28.61 -9.42
C GLU A 187 6.13 29.12 -8.03
N ASP A 188 5.00 29.83 -8.00
CA ASP A 188 4.38 30.29 -6.75
C ASP A 188 4.10 29.13 -5.80
N LEU A 189 4.36 29.31 -4.50
CA LEU A 189 4.02 28.28 -3.52
C LEU A 189 2.52 27.97 -3.48
N ALA A 190 1.67 28.93 -3.86
CA ALA A 190 0.23 28.75 -3.98
C ALA A 190 -0.22 27.97 -5.23
N ALA A 191 0.64 27.84 -6.25
CA ALA A 191 0.30 27.13 -7.49
C ALA A 191 0.09 25.63 -7.29
N ARG A 192 0.55 25.05 -6.16
CA ARG A 192 0.40 23.63 -5.83
C ARG A 192 0.00 23.45 -4.38
N VAL A 193 -0.80 22.41 -4.12
CA VAL A 193 -1.21 22.04 -2.76
C VAL A 193 -0.03 21.51 -1.95
N GLY A 194 0.04 21.87 -0.67
CA GLY A 194 0.99 21.28 0.28
C GLY A 194 2.37 21.93 0.26
N ALA A 195 2.44 23.25 0.25
CA ALA A 195 3.67 23.95 0.61
C ALA A 195 4.10 23.62 2.05
N VAL A 196 5.40 23.51 2.28
CA VAL A 196 6.01 23.10 3.55
C VAL A 196 7.15 24.04 3.91
N ARG A 197 7.23 24.39 5.19
CA ARG A 197 8.31 25.20 5.76
C ARG A 197 9.30 24.30 6.49
N LEU A 198 10.57 24.37 6.11
CA LEU A 198 11.65 23.66 6.80
C LEU A 198 12.01 24.39 8.12
N PRO A 199 12.69 23.73 9.07
CA PRO A 199 13.15 24.35 10.32
C PRO A 199 14.15 25.51 10.16
N CYS A 200 14.68 25.72 8.94
CA CYS A 200 15.47 26.90 8.59
C CYS A 200 14.63 28.05 7.99
N SER A 201 13.31 28.00 8.14
CA SER A 201 12.31 28.98 7.67
C SER A 201 12.09 29.07 6.16
N HIS A 202 12.80 28.29 5.34
CA HIS A 202 12.60 28.25 3.89
C HIS A 202 11.40 27.37 3.49
N CYS A 203 10.63 27.83 2.51
CA CYS A 203 9.41 27.18 2.03
C CYS A 203 9.59 26.52 0.66
N PHE A 204 8.93 25.38 0.45
CA PHE A 204 8.97 24.61 -0.80
C PHE A 204 7.62 23.90 -1.02
N HIS A 205 7.26 23.53 -2.25
CA HIS A 205 6.19 22.55 -2.43
C HIS A 205 6.64 21.19 -1.87
N ARG A 206 5.74 20.45 -1.21
CA ARG A 206 6.00 19.06 -0.76
C ARG A 206 6.52 18.19 -1.90
N GLY A 207 5.93 18.33 -3.09
CA GLY A 207 6.33 17.61 -4.30
C GLY A 207 7.71 17.98 -4.84
N CYS A 208 8.26 19.15 -4.48
CA CYS A 208 9.58 19.61 -4.91
C CYS A 208 10.68 19.25 -3.91
N ILE A 209 10.41 19.42 -2.61
CA ILE A 209 11.42 19.15 -1.58
C ILE A 209 11.60 17.65 -1.31
N LEU A 210 10.55 16.84 -1.48
CA LEU A 210 10.67 15.40 -1.25
C LEU A 210 11.67 14.74 -2.23
N PRO A 211 11.60 14.94 -3.56
CA PRO A 211 12.64 14.53 -4.53
C PRO A 211 14.06 14.99 -4.16
N TRP A 212 14.20 16.19 -3.59
CA TRP A 212 15.48 16.70 -3.13
C TRP A 212 16.05 15.85 -1.99
N PHE A 213 15.21 15.50 -1.00
CA PHE A 213 15.60 14.62 0.11
C PHE A 213 15.85 13.17 -0.28
N TYR A 214 15.41 12.70 -1.46
CA TYR A 214 15.92 11.42 -1.99
C TYR A 214 17.40 11.50 -2.37
N LYS A 215 17.93 12.69 -2.71
CA LYS A 215 19.32 12.89 -3.12
C LYS A 215 20.21 13.34 -1.96
N VAL A 216 19.76 14.32 -1.17
CA VAL A 216 20.57 14.95 -0.12
C VAL A 216 19.69 15.55 0.98
N ALA A 217 20.10 15.43 2.24
CA ALA A 217 19.37 15.93 3.41
C ALA A 217 19.65 17.42 3.71
N THR A 218 19.71 18.30 2.72
CA THR A 218 20.03 19.73 2.92
C THR A 218 18.92 20.65 2.42
N CYS A 219 18.81 21.85 2.99
CA CYS A 219 17.95 22.90 2.41
C CYS A 219 18.52 23.38 1.06
N PRO A 220 17.72 23.44 -0.01
CA PRO A 220 18.16 23.98 -1.31
C PRO A 220 18.68 25.43 -1.27
N ILE A 221 18.22 26.25 -0.32
CA ILE A 221 18.56 27.67 -0.22
C ILE A 221 19.80 27.88 0.66
N CYS A 222 19.70 27.57 1.96
CA CYS A 222 20.79 27.86 2.91
C CYS A 222 21.76 26.70 3.16
N ARG A 223 21.58 25.55 2.49
CA ARG A 223 22.41 24.35 2.61
C ARG A 223 22.52 23.74 4.01
N ARG A 224 21.75 24.23 4.99
CA ARG A 224 21.71 23.68 6.35
C ARG A 224 21.31 22.19 6.29
N HIS A 225 22.01 21.36 7.04
CA HIS A 225 21.76 19.93 7.12
C HIS A 225 20.52 19.64 7.97
N MET A 226 19.59 18.88 7.39
CA MET A 226 18.32 18.49 7.99
C MET A 226 18.37 17.09 8.63
N GLY A 227 19.40 16.29 8.38
CA GLY A 227 19.48 14.89 8.86
C GLY A 227 19.37 14.72 10.38
N LYS A 228 19.65 15.75 11.19
CA LYS A 228 19.41 15.71 12.64
C LYS A 228 17.93 15.49 13.02
N TYR A 229 17.00 15.88 12.14
CA TYR A 229 15.55 15.66 12.34
C TYR A 229 15.13 14.23 11.97
N LEU A 230 15.91 13.52 11.15
CA LEU A 230 15.63 12.13 10.81
C LEU A 230 15.77 11.22 12.05
N VAL A 231 16.78 11.44 12.88
CA VAL A 231 17.01 10.65 14.11
C VAL A 231 15.80 10.73 15.06
N ALA A 232 15.24 11.92 15.23
CA ALA A 232 14.02 12.14 16.02
C ALA A 232 12.78 11.45 15.42
N ALA A 233 12.75 11.25 14.10
CA ALA A 233 11.69 10.54 13.38
C ALA A 233 11.86 9.01 13.43
N THR A 234 13.09 8.54 13.60
CA THR A 234 13.48 7.13 13.52
C THR A 234 13.59 6.45 14.88
N ASN A 235 12.99 6.99 15.95
CA ASN A 235 13.07 6.40 17.29
C ASN A 235 12.43 4.99 17.42
N THR A 236 12.01 4.34 16.32
CA THR A 236 12.23 2.90 16.01
C THR A 236 11.36 2.45 14.82
N PRO A 237 11.82 2.51 13.56
CA PRO A 237 11.24 1.66 12.52
C PRO A 237 11.76 0.23 12.71
N MET A 238 13.09 0.08 12.84
CA MET A 238 13.77 -1.22 12.94
C MET A 238 13.34 -2.05 14.18
N GLY A 239 13.04 -1.41 15.31
CA GLY A 239 12.59 -2.10 16.53
C GLY A 239 11.09 -2.43 16.57
N MET A 240 10.30 -1.95 15.60
CA MET A 240 8.87 -2.23 15.47
C MET A 240 8.54 -3.31 14.45
N PHE A 241 9.51 -3.74 13.63
CA PHE A 241 9.32 -4.83 12.69
C PHE A 241 9.60 -6.17 13.39
N PRO A 242 8.63 -7.10 13.42
CA PRO A 242 8.86 -8.45 13.95
C PRO A 242 10.08 -9.09 13.26
N GLY A 243 11.01 -9.65 14.04
CA GLY A 243 12.15 -10.42 13.51
C GLY A 243 13.47 -9.67 13.26
N LEU A 244 13.55 -8.36 13.55
CA LEU A 244 14.78 -7.55 13.38
C LEU A 244 15.52 -7.21 14.69
N ARG A 245 15.28 -7.98 15.76
CA ARG A 245 16.04 -7.88 17.02
C ARG A 245 17.31 -8.72 17.00
#